data_AF-A0A1E5A6W4-F1
#
_entry.id   AF-A0A1E5A6W4-F1
#
_cell.length_a   1.000
_cell.length_b   1.000
_cell.length_c   1.000
_cell.angle_alpha   90.00
_cell.angle_beta   90.00
_cell.angle_gamma   90.00
#
_symmetry.space_group_name_H-M   'P 1'
#
loop_
_entity.id
_entity.type
_entity.pdbx_description
1 polymer ?
#
loop_
_entity_poly.entity_id
_entity_poly.type
_entity_poly.pdbx_seq_one_letter_code
_entity_poly.pdbx_strand_id
1 'polypeptide(L)'
;MKYQGYCIYNNIIDKENDTFLPNSLISKQNVSIFLEHNKSIGVTTSINEDKKGIFIKFNILKKYEIYVKNHPYLSIGFVTNKFHRINNNRYIIEFKLIEISIVKFPVQENTKFFFEKNL
;
A
#
# COMPACT_ATOMS: atom_id res chain seq x y z
N MET A 1 15.48 3.30 -10.06
CA MET A 1 15.52 4.40 -9.06
C MET A 1 14.87 3.95 -7.75
N LYS A 2 15.24 4.57 -6.62
CA LYS A 2 14.59 4.34 -5.30
C LYS A 2 13.42 5.31 -5.12
N TYR A 3 12.33 4.81 -4.59
CA TYR A 3 11.10 5.55 -4.30
C TYR A 3 10.66 5.25 -2.87
N GLN A 4 9.92 6.18 -2.27
CA GLN A 4 9.27 5.94 -1.00
C GLN A 4 7.85 6.52 -1.00
N GLY A 5 7.02 6.12 -0.05
CA GLY A 5 5.64 6.57 -0.02
C GLY A 5 4.86 6.03 1.16
N TYR A 6 3.64 6.56 1.31
CA TYR A 6 2.69 6.07 2.29
C TYR A 6 1.49 5.46 1.58
N CYS A 7 1.18 4.22 1.93
CA CYS A 7 -0.13 3.63 1.70
C CYS A 7 -0.98 3.89 2.95
N ILE A 8 -1.86 4.88 2.87
CA ILE A 8 -2.82 5.16 3.94
C ILE A 8 -3.96 4.14 3.83
N TYR A 9 -4.20 3.39 4.90
CA TYR A 9 -5.32 2.42 5.00
C TYR A 9 -6.23 2.69 6.20
N ASN A 10 -5.92 3.70 7.01
CA ASN A 10 -6.79 4.14 8.09
C ASN A 10 -8.08 4.66 7.48
N ASN A 11 -9.21 4.04 7.85
CA ASN A 11 -10.56 4.31 7.33
C ASN A 11 -10.79 3.93 5.85
N ILE A 12 -10.22 2.83 5.35
CA ILE A 12 -10.74 2.19 4.13
C ILE A 12 -12.14 1.65 4.42
N ILE A 13 -13.17 2.44 4.09
CA ILE A 13 -14.53 1.93 4.00
C ILE A 13 -14.60 1.12 2.71
N ASP A 14 -14.22 -0.15 2.80
CA ASP A 14 -14.52 -1.11 1.76
C ASP A 14 -15.99 -1.58 1.89
N LYS A 15 -16.44 -2.45 0.99
CA LYS A 15 -17.81 -3.00 1.06
C LYS A 15 -18.09 -3.76 2.37
N GLU A 16 -17.06 -4.13 3.12
CA GLU A 16 -17.13 -4.87 4.38
C GLU A 16 -17.08 -3.96 5.62
N ASN A 17 -16.99 -2.63 5.43
CA ASN A 17 -16.78 -1.62 6.48
C ASN A 17 -15.55 -1.93 7.35
N ASP A 18 -14.42 -2.17 6.69
CA ASP A 18 -13.16 -2.47 7.36
C ASP A 18 -12.63 -1.30 8.19
N THR A 19 -12.21 -1.62 9.41
CA THR A 19 -11.44 -0.72 10.28
C THR A 19 -10.16 -1.42 10.69
N PHE A 20 -9.02 -0.90 10.24
CA PHE A 20 -7.72 -1.46 10.60
C PHE A 20 -7.30 -0.94 11.97
N LEU A 21 -6.99 -1.87 12.87
CA LEU A 21 -6.39 -1.52 14.15
C LEU A 21 -4.91 -1.15 13.97
N PRO A 22 -4.36 -0.29 14.84
CA PRO A 22 -2.92 0.01 14.81
C PRO A 22 -2.06 -1.24 14.99
N ASN A 23 -0.96 -1.32 14.23
CA ASN A 23 -0.02 -2.45 14.22
C ASN A 23 -0.64 -3.75 13.72
N SER A 24 -1.56 -3.68 12.75
CA SER A 24 -2.23 -4.86 12.19
C SER A 24 -1.46 -5.53 11.06
N LEU A 25 -0.37 -4.92 10.55
CA LEU A 25 0.48 -5.54 9.54
C LEU A 25 1.40 -6.60 10.16
N ILE A 26 1.15 -7.88 9.84
CA ILE A 26 1.95 -8.99 10.38
C ILE A 26 3.20 -9.32 9.56
N SER A 27 3.26 -8.93 8.28
CA SER A 27 4.35 -9.34 7.38
C SER A 27 5.00 -8.15 6.67
N LYS A 28 6.31 -7.99 6.91
CA LYS A 28 7.20 -7.03 6.24
C LYS A 28 8.02 -7.70 5.13
N GLN A 29 7.45 -8.69 4.44
CA GLN A 29 8.13 -9.36 3.34
C GLN A 29 8.29 -8.42 2.14
N ASN A 30 9.23 -8.74 1.24
CA ASN A 30 9.34 -8.03 -0.03
C ASN A 30 8.07 -8.27 -0.85
N VAL A 31 7.29 -7.23 -1.08
CA VAL A 31 6.07 -7.22 -1.89
C VAL A 31 6.41 -6.69 -3.28
N SER A 32 5.86 -7.31 -4.32
CA SER A 32 6.02 -6.81 -5.68
C SER A 32 5.28 -5.49 -5.87
N ILE A 33 5.88 -4.57 -6.62
CA ILE A 33 5.22 -3.34 -7.08
C ILE A 33 4.59 -3.63 -8.44
N PHE A 34 3.29 -3.43 -8.54
CA PHE A 34 2.52 -3.62 -9.76
C PHE A 34 2.19 -2.29 -10.43
N LEU A 35 1.98 -2.34 -11.74
CA LEU A 35 1.38 -1.29 -12.53
C LEU A 35 -0.10 -1.65 -12.75
N GLU A 36 -1.02 -0.83 -12.24
CA GLU A 36 -2.47 -1.03 -12.38
C GLU A 36 -2.92 -2.47 -12.04
N HIS A 37 -2.38 -3.08 -10.97
CA HIS A 37 -2.70 -4.45 -10.52
C HIS A 37 -2.40 -5.59 -11.54
N ASN A 38 -1.72 -5.29 -12.65
CA ASN A 38 -1.58 -6.25 -13.75
C ASN A 38 -0.15 -6.79 -13.91
N LYS A 39 0.83 -5.89 -13.82
CA LYS A 39 2.22 -6.23 -14.17
C LYS A 39 3.19 -5.82 -13.08
N SER A 40 4.00 -6.75 -12.60
CA SER A 40 5.11 -6.44 -11.70
C SER A 40 6.15 -5.58 -12.44
N ILE A 41 6.46 -4.43 -11.86
CA ILE A 41 7.40 -3.42 -12.36
C ILE A 41 8.51 -3.13 -11.36
N GLY A 42 8.50 -3.78 -10.20
CA GLY A 42 9.40 -3.46 -9.10
C GLY A 42 9.18 -4.32 -7.88
N VAL A 43 9.90 -3.99 -6.81
CA VAL A 43 9.80 -4.67 -5.52
C VAL A 43 10.05 -3.69 -4.39
N THR A 44 9.37 -3.88 -3.28
CA THR A 44 9.67 -3.15 -2.04
C THR A 44 11.05 -3.54 -1.51
N THR A 45 11.77 -2.56 -0.99
CA THR A 45 13.01 -2.75 -0.23
C THR A 45 12.80 -2.60 1.27
N SER A 46 11.71 -1.95 1.69
CA SER A 46 11.33 -1.81 3.09
C SER A 46 9.83 -1.57 3.21
N ILE A 47 9.21 -2.15 4.23
CA ILE A 47 7.80 -1.95 4.58
C ILE A 47 7.73 -1.77 6.09
N ASN A 48 7.14 -0.67 6.55
CA ASN A 48 6.92 -0.37 7.96
C ASN A 48 5.53 0.21 8.16
N GLU A 49 4.89 -0.13 9.28
CA GLU A 49 3.62 0.46 9.69
C GLU A 49 3.88 1.55 10.73
N ASP A 50 3.20 2.68 10.62
CA ASP A 50 3.15 3.72 11.64
C ASP A 50 1.73 4.28 11.77
N LYS A 51 1.53 5.31 12.61
CA LYS A 51 0.20 5.90 12.85
C LYS A 51 -0.47 6.48 11.60
N LYS A 52 0.27 6.78 10.53
CA LYS A 52 -0.26 7.31 9.26
C LYS A 52 -0.69 6.20 8.32
N GLY A 53 -0.11 5.00 8.43
CA GLY A 53 -0.38 3.87 7.58
C GLY A 53 0.88 3.05 7.31
N ILE A 54 1.00 2.49 6.10
CA ILE A 54 2.18 1.71 5.69
C ILE A 54 3.14 2.64 4.96
N PHE A 55 4.30 2.87 5.55
CA PHE A 55 5.45 3.42 4.86
C PHE A 55 6.16 2.35 4.04
N ILE A 56 6.42 2.63 2.77
CA ILE A 56 7.19 1.75 1.89
C ILE A 56 8.38 2.46 1.28
N LYS A 57 9.44 1.68 1.05
CA LYS A 57 10.50 2.01 0.09
C LYS A 57 10.52 0.93 -0.99
N PHE A 58 10.76 1.32 -2.24
CA PHE A 58 10.72 0.40 -3.37
C PHE A 58 11.61 0.83 -4.53
N ASN A 59 11.94 -0.15 -5.37
CA ASN A 59 12.63 0.05 -6.64
C ASN A 59 11.70 -0.34 -7.77
N ILE A 60 11.74 0.41 -8.87
CA ILE A 60 11.09 0.03 -10.13
C ILE A 60 12.11 -0.15 -11.26
N LEU A 61 11.72 -0.91 -12.28
CA LEU A 61 12.46 -1.05 -13.52
C LEU A 61 12.47 0.27 -14.30
N LYS A 62 13.64 0.68 -14.78
CA LYS A 62 13.91 1.98 -15.43
C LYS A 62 12.89 2.36 -16.52
N LYS A 63 12.41 1.40 -17.30
CA LYS A 63 11.44 1.64 -18.38
C LYS A 63 10.07 2.18 -17.92
N TYR A 64 9.76 2.11 -16.62
CA TYR A 64 8.48 2.60 -16.07
C TYR A 64 8.61 3.96 -15.37
N GLU A 65 9.80 4.56 -15.31
CA GLU A 65 10.04 5.77 -14.53
C GLU A 65 9.17 6.96 -14.94
N ILE A 66 8.94 7.16 -16.24
CA ILE A 66 8.09 8.26 -16.75
C ILE A 66 6.65 8.08 -16.30
N TYR A 67 6.12 6.86 -16.40
CA TYR A 67 4.75 6.57 -15.97
C TYR A 67 4.57 6.84 -14.48
N VAL A 68 5.48 6.28 -13.67
CA VAL A 68 5.44 6.41 -12.20
C VAL A 68 5.55 7.88 -11.77
N LYS A 69 6.33 8.69 -12.48
CA LYS A 69 6.43 10.13 -12.20
C LYS A 69 5.10 10.87 -12.38
N ASN A 70 4.29 10.44 -13.34
CA ASN A 70 3.03 11.09 -13.68
C ASN A 70 1.82 10.54 -12.90
N HIS A 71 1.98 9.42 -12.19
CA HIS A 71 0.91 8.75 -11.45
C HIS A 71 1.36 8.46 -10.01
N PRO A 72 1.27 9.44 -9.09
CA PRO A 72 1.84 9.36 -7.75
C PRO A 72 0.94 8.61 -6.74
N TYR A 73 0.04 7.76 -7.22
CA TYR A 73 -0.95 7.09 -6.37
C TYR A 73 -0.59 5.64 -6.12
N LEU A 74 -0.77 5.20 -4.88
CA LEU A 74 -0.63 3.79 -4.50
C LEU A 74 -2.00 3.18 -4.20
N SER A 75 -2.10 1.89 -4.47
CA SER A 75 -3.14 1.01 -3.98
C SER A 75 -2.47 -0.18 -3.31
N ILE A 76 -3.12 -0.76 -2.31
CA ILE A 76 -2.64 -1.96 -1.64
C ILE A 76 -3.66 -3.08 -1.82
N GLY A 77 -3.15 -4.27 -2.09
CA GLY A 77 -3.91 -5.49 -1.94
C GLY A 77 -3.41 -6.21 -0.70
N PHE A 78 -4.34 -6.71 0.11
CA PHE A 78 -4.05 -7.43 1.34
C PHE A 78 -4.96 -8.63 1.50
N VAL A 79 -4.51 -9.55 2.35
CA VAL A 79 -5.35 -10.63 2.88
C VAL A 79 -5.53 -10.42 4.38
N THR A 80 -6.77 -10.57 4.84
CA THR A 80 -7.10 -10.51 6.26
C THR A 80 -6.85 -11.86 6.90
N ASN A 81 -6.01 -11.90 7.93
CA ASN A 81 -5.71 -13.11 8.68
C ASN A 81 -6.57 -13.23 9.92
N LYS A 82 -6.77 -12.11 10.64
CA LYS A 82 -7.52 -12.07 11.88
C LYS A 82 -8.35 -10.81 11.98
N PHE A 83 -9.61 -10.97 12.34
CA PHE A 83 -10.53 -9.87 12.56
C PHE A 83 -11.55 -10.24 13.62
N HIS A 84 -12.25 -9.24 14.13
CA HIS A 84 -13.49 -9.42 14.87
C HIS A 84 -14.58 -8.53 14.28
N ARG A 85 -15.85 -8.92 14.42
CA ARG A 85 -16.98 -8.11 13.97
C ARG A 85 -17.70 -7.54 15.19
N ILE A 86 -17.97 -6.24 15.16
CA ILE A 86 -18.88 -5.58 16.10
C ILE A 86 -19.89 -4.84 15.25
N ASN A 87 -21.16 -5.22 15.35
CA ASN A 87 -22.22 -4.80 14.42
C ASN A 87 -21.82 -5.13 12.97
N ASN A 88 -21.99 -4.17 12.05
CA ASN A 88 -21.65 -4.30 10.63
C ASN A 88 -20.20 -3.93 10.30
N ASN A 89 -19.36 -3.62 11.31
CA ASN A 89 -17.97 -3.22 11.10
C ASN A 89 -17.03 -4.41 11.34
N ARG A 90 -16.06 -4.59 10.43
CA ARG A 90 -15.01 -5.60 10.55
C ARG A 90 -13.72 -4.93 11.02
N TYR A 91 -13.29 -5.27 12.24
CA TYR A 91 -12.08 -4.72 12.84
C TYR A 91 -10.91 -5.65 12.56
N ILE A 92 -10.01 -5.22 11.67
CA ILE A 92 -8.86 -5.98 11.20
C ILE A 92 -7.77 -5.90 12.27
N ILE A 93 -7.47 -7.05 12.88
CA ILE A 93 -6.42 -7.20 13.90
C ILE A 93 -5.10 -7.59 13.24
N GLU A 94 -5.16 -8.44 12.21
CA GLU A 94 -3.98 -8.91 11.48
C GLU A 94 -4.27 -9.01 9.98
N PHE A 95 -3.40 -8.43 9.16
CA PHE A 95 -3.41 -8.55 7.71
C PHE A 95 -2.01 -8.67 7.13
N LYS A 96 -1.93 -9.30 5.96
CA LYS A 96 -0.71 -9.42 5.17
C LYS A 96 -0.86 -8.69 3.85
N LEU A 97 0.11 -7.85 3.51
CA LEU A 97 0.22 -7.27 2.18
C LEU A 97 0.58 -8.34 1.15
N ILE A 98 -0.16 -8.36 0.05
CA ILE A 98 0.08 -9.24 -1.09
C ILE A 98 0.56 -8.48 -2.33
N GLU A 99 0.13 -7.22 -2.47
CA GLU A 99 0.57 -6.35 -3.56
C GLU A 99 0.55 -4.88 -3.16
N ILE A 100 1.38 -4.11 -3.84
CA ILE A 100 1.30 -2.65 -3.89
C ILE A 100 1.26 -2.27 -5.37
N SER A 101 0.27 -1.49 -5.78
CA SER A 101 0.08 -1.07 -7.16
C SER A 101 0.25 0.44 -7.30
N ILE A 102 0.91 0.86 -8.36
CA ILE A 102 0.87 2.25 -8.84
C ILE A 102 -0.33 2.37 -9.77
N VAL A 103 -1.24 3.28 -9.46
CA VAL A 103 -2.54 3.42 -10.12
C VAL A 103 -2.76 4.82 -10.68
N LYS A 104 -3.55 4.95 -11.75
CA LYS A 104 -3.97 6.27 -12.25
C LYS A 104 -4.99 6.92 -11.34
N PHE A 105 -5.91 6.12 -10.82
CA PHE A 105 -7.05 6.55 -10.02
C PHE A 105 -7.05 5.76 -8.72
N PRO A 106 -6.67 6.38 -7.59
CA PRO A 106 -6.75 5.70 -6.31
C PRO A 106 -8.21 5.62 -5.85
N VAL A 107 -8.52 4.57 -5.11
CA VAL A 107 -9.80 4.48 -4.37
C VAL A 107 -9.87 5.56 -3.28
N GLN A 108 -8.72 5.99 -2.76
CA GLN A 108 -8.59 7.08 -1.81
C GLN A 108 -7.54 8.09 -2.27
N GLU A 109 -7.95 9.33 -2.54
CA GLU A 109 -7.02 10.37 -2.98
C GLU A 109 -5.86 10.60 -2.01
N ASN A 110 -6.03 10.30 -0.72
CA ASN A 110 -5.01 10.49 0.30
C ASN A 110 -3.88 9.44 0.25
N THR A 111 -4.06 8.34 -0.50
CA THR A 111 -3.06 7.28 -0.66
C THR A 111 -2.05 7.66 -1.76
N LYS A 112 -1.15 8.59 -1.42
CA LYS A 112 -0.11 9.11 -2.33
C LYS A 112 1.29 8.71 -1.89
N PHE A 113 2.17 8.45 -2.85
CA PHE A 113 3.61 8.33 -2.61
C PHE A 113 4.35 9.61 -3.01
N PHE A 114 5.53 9.81 -2.43
CA PHE A 114 6.36 11.00 -2.68
C PHE A 114 7.78 10.56 -2.96
N PHE A 115 8.38 11.08 -4.03
CA PHE A 115 9.74 10.71 -4.44
C PHE A 115 10.72 10.85 -3.26
N GLU A 116 11.58 9.84 -3.09
CA GLU A 116 12.81 10.01 -2.31
C GLU A 116 13.65 10.99 -3.15
N LYS A 117 13.54 12.30 -2.87
CA LYS A 117 14.54 13.24 -3.37
C LYS A 117 15.85 12.75 -2.78
N ASN A 118 16.76 12.30 -3.64
CA ASN A 118 18.16 12.21 -3.26
C ASN A 118 18.53 13.61 -2.77
N LEU A 119 18.72 13.76 -1.46
CA LEU A 119 19.42 14.90 -0.89
C LEU A 119 20.88 14.83 -1.35
#